data_AF-A0A959IA26-F1
#
_entry.id   AF-A0A959IA26-F1
#
_cell.length_a   1.000
_cell.length_b   1.000
_cell.length_c   1.000
_cell.angle_alpha   90.00
_cell.angle_beta   90.00
_cell.angle_gamma   90.00
#
_symmetry.space_group_name_H-M   'P 1'
#
loop_
_entity.id
_entity.type
_entity.pdbx_description
1 polymer ?
#
loop_
_entity_poly.entity_id
_entity_poly.type
_entity_poly.pdbx_seq_one_letter_code
_entity_poly.pdbx_strand_id
1 'polypeptide(L)'
;MHITHAQEEVLKSDWKDPSPEKPTRPPSFLLALVRLYFQTFGRIFPALTARYAYHLFTKPRRRARHQSSDPVLESARIFEFLYGRQLLKGYEWGSGERTILLVHGWESRGTALRSFVPVLLEAGFRVLA
;
A
#
# COMPACT_ATOMS: atom_id res chain seq x y z
N MET A 1 -21.32 22.61 7.75
CA MET A 1 -20.70 21.49 7.02
C MET A 1 -20.62 20.33 8.00
N HIS A 2 -21.64 19.48 8.03
CA HIS A 2 -21.72 18.36 8.98
C HIS A 2 -20.75 17.26 8.50
N ILE A 3 -19.65 17.09 9.22
CA ILE A 3 -18.80 15.91 9.08
C ILE A 3 -19.53 14.80 9.82
N THR A 4 -20.24 13.96 9.09
CA THR A 4 -20.81 12.74 9.63
C THR A 4 -19.63 11.89 10.10
N HIS A 5 -19.50 11.68 11.40
CA HIS A 5 -18.56 10.71 11.95
C HIS A 5 -18.91 9.34 11.36
N ALA A 6 -18.11 8.87 10.40
CA ALA A 6 -18.17 7.48 9.98
C ALA A 6 -17.89 6.65 11.24
N GLN A 7 -18.88 5.86 11.67
CA GLN A 7 -18.64 4.92 12.75
C GLN A 7 -17.67 3.88 12.22
N GLU A 8 -16.47 3.84 12.81
CA GLU A 8 -15.48 2.81 12.51
C GLU A 8 -16.01 1.47 13.01
N GLU A 9 -16.67 0.70 12.14
CA GLU A 9 -17.02 -0.67 12.43
C GLU A 9 -15.82 -1.57 12.12
N VAL A 10 -15.06 -1.90 13.17
CA VAL A 10 -14.00 -2.90 13.07
C VAL A 10 -14.65 -4.28 13.01
N LEU A 11 -14.69 -4.86 11.80
CA LEU A 11 -15.14 -6.24 11.62
C LEU A 11 -14.25 -7.18 12.43
N LYS A 12 -14.83 -7.83 13.44
CA LYS A 12 -14.15 -8.93 14.16
C LYS A 12 -14.02 -10.09 13.19
N SER A 13 -12.78 -10.41 12.84
CA SER A 13 -12.46 -11.51 11.94
C SER A 13 -12.21 -12.78 12.75
N ASP A 14 -12.94 -13.85 12.44
CA ASP A 14 -12.69 -15.20 12.96
C ASP A 14 -11.57 -15.93 12.18
N TRP A 15 -10.86 -15.20 11.32
CA TRP A 15 -9.75 -15.72 10.52
C TRP A 15 -8.62 -16.21 11.42
N LYS A 16 -8.39 -17.53 11.40
CA LYS A 16 -7.22 -18.16 12.01
C LYS A 16 -6.11 -18.23 10.98
N ASP A 17 -5.08 -17.39 11.16
CA ASP A 17 -3.90 -17.36 10.29
C ASP A 17 -3.22 -18.75 10.26
N PRO A 18 -3.27 -19.49 9.14
CA PRO A 18 -2.71 -20.82 9.04
C PRO A 18 -1.19 -20.72 8.87
N SER A 19 -0.50 -20.38 9.97
CA SER A 19 0.94 -20.17 10.07
C SER A 19 1.43 -18.90 9.34
N PRO A 20 1.98 -17.91 10.05
CA PRO A 20 2.53 -16.73 9.38
C PRO A 20 3.66 -17.20 8.47
N GLU A 21 3.51 -16.90 7.18
CA GLU A 21 4.52 -17.20 6.18
C GLU A 21 5.85 -16.58 6.66
N LYS A 22 6.82 -17.43 7.02
CA LYS A 22 8.11 -16.93 7.50
C LYS A 22 8.78 -16.27 6.31
N PRO A 23 9.05 -14.95 6.33
CA PRO A 23 9.72 -14.30 5.22
C PRO A 23 11.05 -14.99 5.01
N THR A 24 11.24 -15.61 3.86
CA THR A 24 12.52 -16.19 3.43
C THR A 24 13.48 -15.03 3.23
N ARG A 25 14.23 -14.69 4.28
CA ARG A 25 15.28 -13.68 4.19
C ARG A 25 16.55 -14.39 3.72
N PRO A 26 16.94 -14.32 2.43
CA PRO A 26 18.32 -14.64 2.11
C PRO A 26 19.20 -13.72 2.97
N PRO A 27 20.25 -14.21 3.64
CA PRO A 27 21.18 -13.35 4.34
C PRO A 27 21.89 -12.51 3.29
N SER A 28 21.34 -11.33 2.97
CA SER A 28 21.99 -10.45 2.03
C SER A 28 23.13 -9.76 2.78
N PHE A 29 24.35 -10.06 2.35
CA PHE A 29 25.56 -9.41 2.82
C PHE A 29 25.40 -7.87 2.84
N LEU A 30 24.67 -7.32 1.85
CA LEU A 30 24.27 -5.93 1.79
C LEU A 30 23.49 -5.45 3.04
N LEU A 31 22.49 -6.21 3.52
CA LEU A 31 21.76 -5.86 4.73
C LEU A 31 22.65 -5.93 5.96
N ALA A 32 23.59 -6.87 6.03
CA ALA A 32 24.57 -6.93 7.10
C ALA A 32 25.46 -5.68 7.13
N LEU A 33 25.93 -5.21 5.97
CA LEU A 33 26.69 -3.96 5.84
C LEU A 33 25.86 -2.74 6.23
N VAL A 34 24.60 -2.66 5.81
CA VAL A 34 23.69 -1.58 6.20
C VAL A 34 23.51 -1.56 7.72
N ARG A 35 23.29 -2.72 8.35
CA ARG A 35 23.17 -2.83 9.81
C ARG A 35 24.45 -2.40 10.51
N LEU A 36 25.60 -2.86 10.04
CA LEU A 36 26.91 -2.47 10.59
C LEU A 36 27.11 -0.95 10.51
N TYR A 37 26.84 -0.33 9.36
CA TYR A 37 26.92 1.12 9.16
C TYR A 37 26.07 1.87 10.19
N PHE A 38 24.79 1.52 10.33
CA PHE A 38 23.90 2.21 11.28
C PHE A 38 24.29 1.95 12.74
N GLN A 39 24.83 0.78 13.08
CA GLN A 39 25.29 0.47 14.43
C GLN A 39 26.58 1.19 14.83
N THR A 40 27.49 1.44 13.88
CA THR A 40 28.76 2.13 14.15
C THR A 40 28.59 3.64 14.01
N PHE A 41 28.22 4.13 12.82
CA PHE A 41 28.09 5.56 12.55
C PHE A 41 26.92 6.18 13.29
N GLY A 42 25.85 5.44 13.57
CA GLY A 42 24.74 5.95 14.38
C GLY A 42 25.13 6.26 15.83
N ARG A 43 26.19 5.63 16.36
CA ARG A 43 26.71 5.92 17.70
C ARG A 43 27.72 7.06 17.70
N ILE A 44 28.54 7.17 16.65
CA ILE A 44 29.60 8.20 16.55
C ILE A 44 29.05 9.53 16.03
N PHE A 45 28.12 9.50 15.07
CA PHE A 45 27.56 10.66 14.37
C PHE A 45 26.02 10.62 14.30
N PRO A 46 25.30 10.64 15.44
CA PRO A 46 23.87 10.35 15.50
C PRO A 46 23.01 11.27 14.63
N ALA A 47 23.28 12.58 14.64
CA ALA A 47 22.50 13.55 13.86
C ALA A 47 22.67 13.34 12.34
N LEU A 48 23.89 13.05 11.88
CA LEU A 48 24.17 12.82 10.46
C LEU A 48 23.54 11.50 10.01
N THR A 49 23.73 10.43 10.78
CA THR A 49 23.15 9.12 10.47
C THR A 49 21.62 9.14 10.50
N ALA A 50 20.99 9.88 11.40
CA ALA A 50 19.54 10.06 11.43
C ALA A 50 19.03 10.79 10.17
N ARG A 51 19.74 11.84 9.70
CA ARG A 51 19.40 12.53 8.45
C ARG A 51 19.49 11.59 7.24
N TYR A 52 20.52 10.74 7.20
CA TYR A 52 20.66 9.74 6.14
C TYR A 52 19.56 8.66 6.21
N ALA A 53 19.26 8.13 7.39
CA ALA A 53 18.15 7.19 7.58
C ALA A 53 16.84 7.82 7.10
N TYR A 54 16.53 9.04 7.54
CA TYR A 54 15.34 9.76 7.14
C TYR A 54 15.26 9.89 5.62
N HIS A 55 16.34 10.37 4.96
CA HIS A 55 16.38 10.49 3.51
C HIS A 55 16.12 9.17 2.78
N LEU A 56 16.68 8.06 3.28
CA LEU A 56 16.48 6.73 2.70
C LEU A 56 15.04 6.24 2.87
N PHE A 57 14.45 6.44 4.06
CA PHE A 57 13.10 5.98 4.36
C PHE A 57 12.01 6.82 3.70
N THR A 58 12.22 8.13 3.53
CA THR A 58 11.21 9.04 2.95
C THR A 58 11.32 9.19 1.44
N LYS A 59 12.26 8.49 0.79
CA LYS A 59 12.44 8.53 -0.67
C LYS A 59 12.00 7.19 -1.27
N PRO A 60 10.69 7.00 -1.53
CA PRO A 60 10.18 5.75 -2.09
C PRO A 60 10.85 5.46 -3.42
N ARG A 61 11.22 4.20 -3.65
CA ARG A 61 11.85 3.80 -4.91
C ARG A 61 10.78 3.79 -6.01
N ARG A 62 11.13 4.33 -7.18
CA ARG A 62 10.29 4.15 -8.36
C ARG A 62 10.46 2.72 -8.89
N ARG A 63 9.51 1.84 -8.59
CA ARG A 63 9.45 0.52 -9.22
C ARG A 63 9.09 0.70 -10.70
N ALA A 64 9.84 0.03 -11.59
CA ALA A 64 9.58 0.09 -13.03
C ALA A 64 8.12 -0.30 -13.35
N ARG A 65 7.51 0.38 -14.33
CA ARG A 65 6.18 0.00 -14.81
C ARG A 65 6.31 -1.34 -15.54
N HIS A 66 5.66 -2.39 -15.06
CA HIS A 66 5.46 -3.58 -15.89
C HIS A 66 4.56 -3.21 -17.07
N GLN A 67 4.96 -3.63 -18.27
CA GLN A 67 4.27 -3.37 -19.54
C GLN A 67 3.20 -4.43 -19.86
N SER A 68 2.77 -5.25 -18.89
CA SER A 68 1.70 -6.22 -19.15
C SER A 68 0.35 -5.51 -19.13
N SER A 69 -0.50 -5.81 -20.11
CA SER A 69 -1.94 -5.59 -20.01
C SER A 69 -2.46 -6.24 -18.73
N ASP A 70 -3.44 -5.61 -18.10
CA ASP A 70 -4.04 -6.10 -16.87
C ASP A 70 -5.56 -5.97 -16.98
N PRO A 71 -6.27 -7.08 -17.26
CA PRO A 71 -7.70 -7.06 -17.53
C PRO A 71 -8.52 -6.45 -16.39
N VAL A 72 -8.07 -6.62 -15.14
CA VAL A 72 -8.73 -6.02 -13.97
C VAL A 72 -8.58 -4.50 -14.01
N LEU A 73 -7.41 -3.99 -14.35
CA LEU A 73 -7.23 -2.53 -14.46
C LEU A 73 -7.92 -1.93 -15.68
N GLU A 74 -7.98 -2.68 -16.79
CA GLU A 74 -8.64 -2.25 -18.02
C GLU A 74 -10.17 -2.18 -17.88
N SER A 75 -10.76 -3.04 -17.05
CA SER A 75 -12.18 -3.01 -16.73
C SER A 75 -12.59 -1.93 -15.74
N ALA A 76 -11.63 -1.22 -15.13
CA ALA A 76 -11.91 -0.20 -14.14
C ALA A 76 -12.50 1.07 -14.78
N ARG A 77 -13.52 1.64 -14.15
CA ARG A 77 -13.88 3.04 -14.39
C ARG A 77 -12.85 3.93 -13.71
N ILE A 78 -12.10 4.68 -14.50
CA ILE A 78 -11.09 5.60 -14.01
C ILE A 78 -11.72 6.98 -13.80
N PHE A 79 -11.45 7.59 -12.65
CA PHE A 79 -11.87 8.96 -12.37
C PHE A 79 -10.77 9.71 -11.64
N GLU A 80 -10.89 11.03 -11.61
CA GLU A 80 -9.97 11.91 -10.89
C GLU A 80 -10.74 12.85 -9.99
N PHE A 81 -10.17 13.18 -8.83
CA PHE A 81 -10.76 14.12 -7.89
C PHE A 81 -9.68 14.92 -7.18
N LEU A 82 -10.03 16.14 -6.78
CA LEU A 82 -9.12 17.03 -6.06
C LEU A 82 -9.22 16.77 -4.56
N TYR A 83 -8.07 16.58 -3.92
CA TYR A 83 -7.93 16.57 -2.47
C TYR A 83 -6.85 17.56 -2.06
N GLY A 84 -7.27 18.67 -1.44
CA GLY A 84 -6.40 19.81 -1.16
C GLY A 84 -5.82 20.39 -2.45
N ARG A 85 -4.50 20.26 -2.64
CA ARG A 85 -3.79 20.71 -3.85
C ARG A 85 -3.36 19.56 -4.76
N GLN A 86 -3.82 18.34 -4.49
CA GLN A 86 -3.41 17.13 -5.21
C GLN A 86 -4.57 16.61 -6.05
N LEU A 87 -4.28 16.27 -7.31
CA LEU A 87 -5.20 15.53 -8.16
C LEU A 87 -4.95 14.04 -7.95
N LEU A 88 -5.94 13.35 -7.41
CA LEU A 88 -5.89 11.93 -7.12
C LEU A 88 -6.62 11.15 -8.22
N LYS A 89 -6.02 10.02 -8.60
CA LYS A 89 -6.60 9.08 -9.55
C LYS A 89 -7.27 7.94 -8.78
N GLY A 90 -8.55 7.73 -9.02
CA GLY A 90 -9.32 6.63 -8.47
C GLY A 90 -9.66 5.59 -9.54
N TYR A 91 -9.83 4.36 -9.08
CA TYR A 91 -10.31 3.23 -9.86
C TYR A 91 -11.58 2.68 -9.22
N GLU A 92 -12.57 2.37 -10.05
CA GLU A 92 -13.85 1.86 -9.59
C GLU A 92 -14.27 0.61 -10.38
N TRP A 93 -14.81 -0.37 -9.66
CA TRP A 93 -15.41 -1.57 -10.22
C TRP A 93 -16.75 -1.88 -9.57
N GLY A 94 -17.66 -2.44 -10.38
CA GLY A 94 -18.98 -2.89 -9.93
C GLY A 94 -19.91 -1.75 -9.52
N SER A 95 -21.14 -2.13 -9.17
CA SER A 95 -22.22 -1.20 -8.78
C SER A 95 -22.97 -1.69 -7.55
N GLY A 96 -22.31 -2.47 -6.70
CA GLY A 96 -22.90 -2.99 -5.47
C GLY A 96 -23.33 -1.89 -4.49
N GLU A 97 -24.35 -2.16 -3.68
CA GLU A 97 -24.86 -1.18 -2.69
C GLU A 97 -23.83 -0.88 -1.59
N ARG A 98 -23.00 -1.88 -1.23
CA ARG A 98 -21.94 -1.75 -0.23
C ARG A 98 -20.60 -1.48 -0.91
N THR A 99 -19.84 -0.52 -0.37
CA THR A 99 -18.55 -0.09 -0.95
C THR A 99 -17.36 -0.56 -0.11
N ILE A 100 -16.32 -1.08 -0.77
CA ILE A 100 -15.02 -1.39 -0.17
C ILE A 100 -13.95 -0.50 -0.82
N LEU A 101 -13.12 0.13 0.01
CA LEU A 101 -11.97 0.93 -0.43
C LEU A 101 -10.67 0.15 -0.20
N LEU A 102 -9.94 -0.12 -1.26
CA LEU A 102 -8.62 -0.74 -1.23
C LEU A 102 -7.55 0.33 -1.02
N VAL A 103 -6.93 0.35 0.15
CA VAL A 103 -5.87 1.31 0.49
C VAL A 103 -4.51 0.62 0.44
N HIS A 104 -3.63 1.12 -0.42
CA HIS A 104 -2.28 0.58 -0.54
C HIS A 104 -1.34 1.13 0.55
N GLY A 105 -0.29 0.37 0.86
CA GLY A 105 0.75 0.79 1.80
C GLY A 105 1.82 1.71 1.21
N TRP A 106 2.83 2.00 2.03
CA TRP A 106 4.03 2.75 1.65
C TRP A 106 4.74 2.16 0.43
N GLU A 107 5.19 3.01 -0.51
CA GLU A 107 5.87 2.61 -1.75
C GLU A 107 5.05 1.67 -2.66
N SER A 108 3.73 1.69 -2.52
CA SER A 108 2.79 0.93 -3.34
C SER A 108 1.94 1.85 -4.23
N ARG A 109 0.87 1.32 -4.83
CA ARG A 109 -0.01 2.00 -5.81
C ARG A 109 -1.46 1.61 -5.54
N GLY A 110 -2.45 2.45 -5.88
CA GLY A 110 -3.88 2.12 -5.73
C GLY A 110 -4.25 0.76 -6.33
N THR A 111 -3.64 0.41 -7.45
CA THR A 111 -3.86 -0.85 -8.15
C THR A 111 -3.10 -2.07 -7.60
N ALA A 112 -2.32 -1.92 -6.53
CA ALA A 112 -1.51 -3.02 -5.99
C ALA A 112 -2.36 -4.14 -5.38
N LEU A 113 -3.57 -3.81 -4.92
CA LEU A 113 -4.52 -4.75 -4.32
C LEU A 113 -5.56 -5.27 -5.32
N ARG A 114 -5.37 -5.06 -6.63
CA ARG A 114 -6.34 -5.45 -7.67
C ARG A 114 -6.69 -6.94 -7.71
N SER A 115 -5.83 -7.81 -7.16
CA SER A 115 -6.11 -9.25 -7.06
C SER A 115 -7.33 -9.57 -6.18
N PHE A 116 -7.72 -8.66 -5.28
CA PHE A 116 -8.92 -8.81 -4.46
C PHE A 116 -10.20 -8.43 -5.22
N VAL A 117 -10.10 -7.65 -6.30
CA VAL A 117 -11.27 -7.09 -7.00
C VAL A 117 -12.25 -8.18 -7.46
N PRO A 118 -11.83 -9.28 -8.14
CA PRO A 118 -12.79 -10.26 -8.65
C PRO A 118 -13.67 -10.89 -7.55
N VAL A 119 -13.05 -11.35 -6.45
CA VAL A 119 -13.76 -11.95 -5.32
C VAL A 119 -14.72 -10.97 -4.64
N LEU A 120 -14.34 -9.69 -4.54
CA LEU A 120 -15.20 -8.68 -3.93
C LEU A 120 -16.39 -8.32 -4.83
N LEU A 121 -16.19 -8.31 -6.15
CA LEU A 121 -17.28 -8.13 -7.11
C LEU A 121 -18.25 -9.31 -7.09
N GLU A 122 -17.74 -10.55 -7.03
CA GLU A 122 -18.56 -11.76 -6.89
C GLU A 122 -19.39 -11.75 -5.61
N ALA A 123 -18.85 -11.18 -4.53
CA ALA A 123 -19.57 -10.97 -3.27
C ALA A 123 -20.57 -9.78 -3.31
N GLY A 124 -20.72 -9.10 -4.45
CA GLY A 124 -21.71 -8.05 -4.66
C GLY A 124 -21.28 -6.66 -4.17
N PHE A 125 -19.99 -6.42 -3.91
CA PHE A 125 -19.49 -5.11 -3.49
C PHE A 125 -19.19 -4.19 -4.68
N ARG A 126 -19.30 -2.88 -4.45
CA ARG A 126 -18.62 -1.85 -5.23
C ARG A 126 -17.22 -1.68 -4.69
N VAL A 127 -16.20 -1.69 -5.55
CA VAL A 127 -14.79 -1.63 -5.14
C VAL A 127 -14.16 -0.33 -5.64
N LEU A 128 -13.49 0.39 -4.75
CA LEU A 128 -12.71 1.59 -5.05
C LEU A 128 -11.23 1.36 -4.71
N ALA A 129 -10.31 1.95 -5.47
CA ALA A 129 -8.86 1.90 -5.21
C ALA A 129 -8.10 3.15 -5.68
#